data_AF-A0A913XYZ4-F1
#
_entry.id   AF-A0A913XYZ4-F1
#
_cell.length_a   1.000
_cell.length_b   1.000
_cell.length_c   1.000
_cell.angle_alpha   90.00
_cell.angle_beta   90.00
_cell.angle_gamma   90.00
#
_symmetry.space_group_name_H-M   'P 1'
#
loop_
_entity.id
_entity.type
_entity.pdbx_description
1 polymer ?
#
loop_
_entity_poly.entity_id
_entity_poly.type
_entity_poly.pdbx_seq_one_letter_code
_entity_poly.pdbx_strand_id
1 'polypeptide(L)'
;MADLEAVLADVSYLMAMEKSKSTPAARASKKIVLPDPSVYHVMHKYLSERNEVTFDKIFDQRLGYLQFKEFCQTQCDEPVPQLYFYEDVSTFLFFSTVQHFAFYDCTAAILYNF
;
A
#
# COMPACT_ATOMS: atom_id res chain seq x y z
N MET A 1 -40.23 -15.60 -4.54
CA MET A 1 -39.38 -15.56 -3.31
C MET A 1 -37.99 -14.95 -3.57
N ALA A 2 -37.76 -14.28 -4.71
CA ALA A 2 -36.50 -13.59 -5.02
C ALA A 2 -36.48 -12.12 -4.58
N ASP A 3 -37.66 -11.50 -4.51
CA ASP A 3 -37.80 -10.06 -4.26
C ASP A 3 -37.36 -9.67 -2.83
N LEU A 4 -37.64 -10.54 -1.85
CA LEU A 4 -37.23 -10.32 -0.47
C LEU A 4 -35.71 -10.47 -0.28
N GLU A 5 -35.08 -11.39 -0.99
CA GLU A 5 -33.63 -11.64 -0.87
C GLU A 5 -32.82 -10.50 -1.51
N ALA A 6 -33.29 -9.94 -2.62
CA ALA A 6 -32.69 -8.76 -3.26
C ALA A 6 -32.77 -7.52 -2.36
N VAL A 7 -33.95 -7.26 -1.75
CA VAL A 7 -34.11 -6.13 -0.82
C VAL A 7 -33.22 -6.29 0.41
N LEU A 8 -33.11 -7.52 0.95
CA LEU A 8 -32.23 -7.78 2.08
C LEU A 8 -30.74 -7.62 1.73
N ALA A 9 -30.33 -7.99 0.52
CA ALA A 9 -28.97 -7.76 0.03
C ALA A 9 -28.65 -6.26 -0.04
N ASP A 10 -29.53 -5.46 -0.63
CA ASP A 10 -29.33 -4.01 -0.77
C ASP A 10 -29.30 -3.30 0.59
N VAL A 11 -30.21 -3.63 1.50
CA VAL A 11 -30.22 -3.08 2.86
C VAL A 11 -28.95 -3.48 3.62
N SER A 12 -28.49 -4.73 3.49
CA SER A 12 -27.26 -5.18 4.13
C SER A 12 -26.01 -4.47 3.60
N TYR A 13 -25.98 -4.17 2.30
CA TYR A 13 -24.89 -3.43 1.65
C TYR A 13 -24.86 -1.97 2.09
N LEU A 14 -26.01 -1.29 2.08
CA LEU A 14 -26.11 0.09 2.57
C LEU A 14 -25.72 0.21 4.04
N MET A 15 -26.19 -0.71 4.88
CA MET A 15 -25.79 -0.79 6.29
C MET A 15 -24.29 -1.06 6.45
N ALA A 16 -23.68 -1.87 5.57
CA ALA A 16 -22.24 -2.09 5.57
C ALA A 16 -21.45 -0.85 5.13
N MET A 17 -21.93 -0.09 4.14
CA MET A 17 -21.34 1.19 3.73
C MET A 17 -21.46 2.27 4.81
N GLU A 18 -22.55 2.29 5.57
CA GLU A 18 -22.73 3.22 6.68
C GLU A 18 -21.85 2.84 7.88
N LYS A 19 -21.70 1.54 8.16
CA LYS A 19 -20.86 1.03 9.25
C LYS A 19 -19.35 1.18 8.97
N SER A 20 -18.93 1.14 7.70
CA SER A 20 -17.53 1.35 7.31
C SER A 20 -17.04 2.79 7.43
N LYS A 21 -17.94 3.78 7.58
CA LYS A 21 -17.58 5.20 7.81
C LYS A 21 -17.21 5.50 9.26
N SER A 22 -17.66 4.70 10.23
CA SER A 22 -17.44 4.96 11.68
C SER A 22 -16.69 3.84 12.40
N THR A 23 -16.29 2.77 11.71
CA THR A 23 -15.43 1.72 12.26
C THR A 23 -14.16 1.63 11.43
N PRO A 24 -12.95 1.75 12.02
CA PRO A 24 -11.74 1.40 11.30
C PRO A 24 -11.90 -0.06 10.88
N ALA A 25 -11.95 -0.28 9.55
CA ALA A 25 -12.25 -1.55 8.90
C ALA A 25 -11.86 -2.74 9.77
N ALA A 26 -12.85 -3.34 10.44
CA ALA A 26 -12.69 -4.48 11.32
C ALA A 26 -12.37 -5.73 10.48
N ARG A 27 -11.20 -5.73 9.84
CA ARG A 27 -10.53 -6.97 9.48
C ARG A 27 -10.36 -7.73 10.79
N ALA A 28 -10.83 -8.97 10.84
CA ALA A 28 -10.55 -9.88 11.94
C ALA A 28 -9.04 -9.82 12.25
N SER A 29 -8.70 -9.14 13.33
CA SER A 29 -7.34 -8.71 13.69
C SER A 29 -6.61 -9.88 14.31
N LYS A 30 -6.36 -10.95 13.54
CA LYS A 30 -5.24 -11.82 13.86
C LYS A 30 -3.98 -10.99 13.60
N LYS A 31 -3.50 -10.32 14.66
CA LYS A 31 -2.21 -9.59 14.67
C LYS A 31 -1.20 -10.50 13.98
N ILE A 32 -0.64 -10.06 12.86
CA ILE A 32 0.38 -10.83 12.15
C ILE A 32 1.55 -10.97 13.13
N VAL A 33 1.84 -12.20 13.55
CA VAL A 33 2.97 -12.50 14.42
C VAL A 33 4.18 -12.69 13.51
N LEU A 34 5.18 -11.84 13.70
CA LEU A 34 6.46 -11.99 13.02
C LEU A 34 7.19 -13.22 13.59
N PRO A 35 7.84 -14.03 12.73
CA PRO A 35 8.68 -15.11 13.20
C PRO A 35 9.87 -14.58 14.02
N ASP A 36 10.44 -15.45 14.83
CA ASP A 36 11.60 -15.13 15.65
C ASP A 36 12.81 -14.69 14.79
N PRO A 37 13.63 -13.72 15.23
CA PRO A 37 14.79 -13.22 14.46
C PRO A 37 15.78 -14.31 14.02
N SER A 38 15.84 -15.45 14.72
CA SER A 38 16.68 -16.60 14.32
C SER A 38 16.41 -17.09 12.89
N VAL A 39 15.19 -16.88 12.37
CA VAL A 39 14.80 -17.21 11.00
C VAL A 39 15.64 -16.49 9.95
N TYR A 40 16.28 -15.38 10.30
CA TYR A 40 17.14 -14.58 9.42
C TYR A 40 18.18 -15.43 8.68
N HIS A 41 18.89 -16.32 9.38
CA HIS A 41 19.97 -17.11 8.77
C HIS A 41 19.47 -18.05 7.68
N VAL A 42 18.30 -18.65 7.88
CA VAL A 42 17.65 -19.54 6.91
C VAL A 42 17.14 -18.73 5.72
N MET A 43 16.47 -17.61 5.98
CA MET A 43 15.92 -16.74 4.94
C MET A 43 16.99 -16.07 4.12
N HIS A 44 18.07 -15.59 4.74
CA HIS A 44 19.20 -14.98 4.05
C HIS A 44 19.82 -15.97 3.08
N LYS A 45 20.12 -17.21 3.52
CA LYS A 45 20.64 -18.25 2.62
C LYS A 45 19.68 -18.56 1.47
N TYR A 46 18.39 -18.72 1.77
CA TYR A 46 17.35 -19.01 0.77
C TYR A 46 17.23 -17.92 -0.32
N LEU A 47 17.31 -16.66 0.09
CA LEU A 47 17.23 -15.50 -0.81
C LEU A 47 18.56 -15.29 -1.57
N SER A 48 19.70 -15.55 -0.94
CA SER A 48 21.02 -15.48 -1.59
C SER A 48 21.14 -16.51 -2.70
N GLU A 49 20.69 -17.75 -2.49
CA GLU A 49 20.69 -18.80 -3.53
C GLU A 49 19.82 -18.43 -4.74
N ARG A 50 18.78 -17.59 -4.55
CA ARG A 50 17.92 -17.07 -5.63
C ARG A 50 18.40 -15.76 -6.23
N ASN A 51 19.51 -15.21 -5.74
CA ASN A 51 20.01 -13.88 -6.08
C ASN A 51 18.93 -12.79 -5.91
N GLU A 52 18.13 -12.90 -4.84
CA GLU A 52 17.10 -11.90 -4.49
C GLU A 52 17.60 -10.87 -3.49
N VAL A 53 18.80 -11.06 -2.95
CA VAL A 53 19.48 -10.13 -2.04
C VAL A 53 20.27 -9.08 -2.85
N THR A 54 19.60 -8.41 -3.78
CA THR A 54 20.17 -7.26 -4.51
C THR A 54 19.40 -6.00 -4.16
N PHE A 55 20.07 -4.84 -4.22
CA PHE A 55 19.46 -3.56 -3.88
C PHE A 55 18.19 -3.31 -4.68
N ASP A 56 18.22 -3.47 -6.00
CA ASP A 56 17.08 -3.20 -6.88
C ASP A 56 15.84 -4.01 -6.48
N LYS A 57 16.02 -5.30 -6.18
CA LYS A 57 14.92 -6.20 -5.83
C LYS A 57 14.34 -5.92 -4.45
N ILE A 58 15.20 -5.56 -3.49
CA ILE A 58 14.76 -5.22 -2.12
C ILE A 58 14.09 -3.84 -2.11
N PHE A 59 14.66 -2.88 -2.83
CA PHE A 59 14.17 -1.50 -2.86
C PHE A 59 12.85 -1.35 -3.61
N ASP A 60 12.62 -2.13 -4.67
CA ASP A 60 11.35 -2.13 -5.42
C ASP A 60 10.18 -2.75 -4.61
N GLN A 61 10.47 -3.52 -3.56
CA GLN A 61 9.45 -4.04 -2.66
C GLN A 61 9.03 -3.00 -1.62
N ARG A 62 7.72 -2.82 -1.43
CA ARG A 62 7.17 -1.88 -0.44
C ARG A 62 7.74 -2.08 0.98
N LEU A 63 7.88 -3.32 1.44
CA LEU A 63 8.43 -3.59 2.79
C LEU A 63 9.93 -3.36 2.85
N GLY A 64 10.67 -3.71 1.80
CA GLY A 64 12.11 -3.49 1.72
C GLY A 64 12.45 -2.00 1.68
N TYR A 65 11.71 -1.20 0.92
CA TYR A 65 11.80 0.26 0.94
C TYR A 65 11.58 0.85 2.34
N LEU A 66 10.51 0.44 3.03
CA LEU A 66 10.19 0.96 4.36
C LEU A 66 11.28 0.64 5.39
N GLN A 67 11.81 -0.58 5.38
CA GLN A 67 12.93 -0.94 6.25
C GLN A 67 14.20 -0.17 5.89
N PHE A 68 14.48 0.02 4.61
CA PHE A 68 15.62 0.81 4.16
C PHE A 68 15.51 2.27 4.61
N LYS A 69 14.32 2.87 4.50
CA LYS A 69 14.06 4.22 5.01
C LYS A 69 14.27 4.33 6.51
N GLU A 70 13.75 3.39 7.29
CA GLU A 70 13.93 3.34 8.74
C GLU A 70 15.41 3.19 9.12
N PHE A 71 16.14 2.35 8.39
CA PHE A 71 17.59 2.19 8.54
C PHE A 71 18.34 3.51 8.30
N CYS A 72 18.05 4.22 7.21
CA CYS A 72 18.67 5.51 6.90
C CYS A 72 18.35 6.61 7.93
N GLN A 73 17.23 6.52 8.65
CA GLN A 73 16.83 7.52 9.64
C GLN A 73 17.33 7.21 11.05
N THR A 74 17.53 5.93 11.36
CA THR A 74 17.80 5.47 12.73
C THR A 74 19.25 5.01 12.92
N GLN A 75 19.88 4.46 11.89
CA GLN A 75 21.20 3.83 11.98
C GLN A 75 22.30 4.55 11.18
N CYS A 76 21.95 5.50 10.30
CA CYS A 76 22.95 6.32 9.63
C CYS A 76 23.24 7.59 10.45
N ASP A 77 24.49 7.75 10.86
CA ASP A 77 24.98 8.98 11.50
C ASP A 77 25.09 10.16 10.52
N GLU A 78 25.17 9.88 9.22
CA GLU A 78 25.27 10.87 8.15
C GLU A 78 23.92 11.06 7.42
N PRO A 79 23.47 12.30 7.17
CA PRO A 79 22.24 12.53 6.43
C PRO A 79 22.36 11.99 5.00
N VAL A 80 21.33 11.27 4.54
CA VAL A 80 21.22 10.73 3.18
C VAL A 80 20.28 11.60 2.34
N PRO A 81 20.72 12.76 1.81
CA PRO A 81 19.88 13.68 1.04
C PRO A 81 19.28 13.05 -0.23
N GLN A 82 19.92 12.01 -0.77
CA GLN A 82 19.46 11.28 -1.95
C GLN A 82 18.10 10.62 -1.70
N LEU A 83 17.85 10.14 -0.47
CA LEU A 83 16.58 9.51 -0.12
C LEU A 83 15.44 10.53 -0.09
N TYR A 84 15.69 11.72 0.47
CA TYR A 84 14.71 12.81 0.49
C TYR A 84 14.37 13.28 -0.92
N PHE A 85 15.38 13.45 -1.78
CA PHE A 85 15.17 13.81 -3.18
C PHE A 85 14.34 12.75 -3.92
N TYR A 86 14.60 11.46 -3.68
CA TYR A 86 13.82 10.38 -4.27
C TYR A 86 12.34 10.43 -3.84
N GLU A 87 12.06 10.68 -2.56
CA GLU A 87 10.67 10.80 -2.08
C GLU A 87 9.96 12.01 -2.68
N ASP A 88 10.64 13.15 -2.80
CA ASP A 88 10.08 14.36 -3.39
C ASP A 88 9.71 14.14 -4.86
N VAL A 89 10.60 13.52 -5.64
CA VAL A 89 10.35 13.17 -7.04
C VAL A 89 9.23 12.15 -7.16
N SER A 90 9.23 11.10 -6.34
CA SER A 90 8.18 10.08 -6.34
C SER A 90 6.81 10.68 -6.00
N THR A 91 6.76 11.59 -5.03
CA THR A 91 5.55 12.30 -4.60
C THR A 91 5.06 13.22 -5.72
N PHE A 92 5.94 13.99 -6.34
CA PHE A 92 5.63 14.84 -7.48
C PHE A 92 5.04 14.04 -8.66
N LEU A 93 5.67 12.92 -9.03
CA LEU A 93 5.19 12.04 -10.09
C LEU A 93 3.81 11.48 -9.75
N PHE A 94 3.59 11.02 -8.52
CA PHE A 94 2.29 10.56 -8.06
C PHE A 94 1.22 11.66 -8.23
N PHE A 95 1.46 12.88 -7.74
CA PHE A 95 0.51 13.98 -7.90
C PHE A 95 0.24 14.34 -9.37
N SER A 96 1.28 14.38 -10.22
CA SER A 96 1.12 14.70 -11.65
C SER A 96 0.24 13.66 -12.38
N THR A 97 0.41 12.36 -12.08
CA THR A 97 -0.40 11.29 -12.66
C THR A 97 -1.85 11.31 -12.16
N VAL A 98 -2.06 11.62 -10.87
CA VAL A 98 -3.40 11.77 -10.28
C VAL A 98 -4.11 13.01 -10.82
N GLN A 99 -3.43 14.13 -11.05
CA GLN A 99 -4.02 15.30 -11.70
C GLN A 99 -4.46 14.99 -13.14
N HIS A 100 -3.68 14.20 -13.88
CA HIS A 100 -4.06 13.73 -15.21
C HIS A 100 -5.25 12.77 -15.14
N PHE A 101 -5.26 11.79 -14.22
CA PHE A 101 -6.40 10.87 -14.03
C PHE A 101 -7.68 11.60 -13.58
N ALA A 102 -7.59 12.53 -12.64
CA ALA A 102 -8.71 13.34 -12.19
C ALA A 102 -9.28 14.23 -13.30
N PHE A 103 -8.45 14.70 -14.25
CA PHE A 103 -8.93 15.41 -15.44
C PHE A 103 -9.65 14.48 -16.43
N TYR A 104 -9.17 13.24 -16.62
CA TYR A 104 -9.85 12.26 -17.46
C TYR A 104 -11.18 11.78 -16.86
N ASP A 105 -11.25 11.58 -15.54
CA ASP A 105 -12.49 11.22 -14.86
C ASP A 105 -13.49 12.39 -14.86
N CYS A 106 -13.04 13.64 -14.65
CA CYS A 106 -13.92 14.81 -14.76
C CYS A 106 -14.42 15.05 -16.18
N THR A 107 -13.58 14.88 -17.21
CA THR A 107 -14.01 15.06 -18.61
C THR A 107 -14.94 13.93 -19.08
N ALA A 108 -14.72 12.69 -18.64
CA ALA A 108 -15.64 11.58 -18.89
C ALA A 108 -17.00 11.81 -18.19
N ALA A 109 -17.02 12.32 -16.96
CA ALA A 109 -18.26 12.64 -16.25
C ALA A 109 -19.08 13.76 -16.92
N ILE A 110 -18.42 14.72 -17.58
CA ILE A 110 -19.08 15.82 -18.33
C ILE A 110 -19.61 15.35 -19.69
N LEU A 111 -18.90 14.47 -20.40
CA LEU A 111 -19.34 13.93 -21.69
C LEU A 111 -20.46 12.88 -21.60
N TYR A 112 -20.64 12.22 -20.44
CA TYR A 112 -21.73 11.26 -20.20
C TYR A 112 -22.97 11.84 -19.50
N ASN A 113 -22.98 13.15 -19.19
CA ASN A 113 -24.15 13.88 -18.67
C ASN A 113 -24.74 14.89 -19.66
N PHE A 114 -24.37 14.82 -20.94
CA PHE A 114 -24.96 15.61 -22.03
C PHE A 114 -25.56 14.70 -23.11
#